data_AF-A0A2R9UCJ4-F1
#
_entry.id   AF-A0A2R9UCJ4-F1
#
_cell.length_a   1.000
_cell.length_b   1.000
_cell.length_c   1.000
_cell.angle_alpha   90.00
_cell.angle_beta   90.00
_cell.angle_gamma   90.00
#
_symmetry.space_group_name_H-M   'P 1'
#
loop_
_entity.id
_entity.type
_entity.pdbx_description
1 polymer ?
#
loop_
_entity_poly.entity_id
_entity_poly.type
_entity_poly.pdbx_seq_one_letter_code
_entity_poly.pdbx_strand_id
1 'polypeptide(L)'
;MGALIHHESALRASLQAEYQLRLLPGGRTEPERTPRELGDYIAHLPHGCALWIDTGGVPALSAEAHLLREAVYRLEVLDWHTGGSNGPQPKRIELPEPAHEARARQAVMAEKARKHAARDRRRSQPTT
;
A
#
# COMPACT_ATOMS: atom_id res chain seq x y z
N MET A 1 3.35 -17.89 4.25
CA MET A 1 2.25 -17.79 5.25
C MET A 1 2.28 -16.49 6.08
N GLY A 2 3.29 -15.61 6.01
CA GLY A 2 3.33 -14.38 6.84
C GLY A 2 2.53 -13.17 6.32
N ALA A 3 2.36 -13.03 5.00
CA ALA A 3 1.64 -11.89 4.41
C ALA A 3 0.14 -11.87 4.79
N LEU A 4 -0.51 -13.05 4.84
CA LEU A 4 -1.93 -13.19 5.24
C LEU A 4 -2.20 -12.74 6.68
N ILE A 5 -1.23 -12.88 7.58
CA ILE A 5 -1.37 -12.49 9.00
C ILE A 5 -1.38 -10.97 9.17
N HIS A 6 -0.64 -10.24 8.32
CA HIS A 6 -0.54 -8.79 8.42
C HIS A 6 -1.68 -8.04 7.73
N HIS A 7 -2.41 -8.69 6.83
CA HIS A 7 -3.45 -8.09 5.99
C HIS A 7 -4.82 -8.74 6.23
N GLU A 8 -5.00 -9.45 7.36
CA GLU A 8 -6.19 -10.27 7.62
C GLU A 8 -7.47 -9.43 7.68
N SER A 9 -7.43 -8.25 8.29
CA SER A 9 -8.57 -7.32 8.35
C SER A 9 -8.95 -6.79 6.96
N ALA A 10 -7.95 -6.44 6.15
CA ALA A 10 -8.16 -5.95 4.79
C ALA A 10 -8.71 -7.06 3.87
N LEU A 11 -8.20 -8.29 4.02
CA LEU A 11 -8.72 -9.46 3.32
C LEU A 11 -10.17 -9.75 3.70
N ARG A 12 -10.51 -9.73 4.99
CA ARG A 12 -11.90 -9.89 5.48
C ARG A 12 -12.81 -8.83 4.88
N ALA A 13 -12.39 -7.56 4.88
CA ALA A 13 -13.16 -6.46 4.34
C ALA A 13 -13.41 -6.61 2.83
N SER A 14 -12.37 -6.95 2.05
CA SER A 14 -12.49 -7.17 0.61
C SER A 14 -13.42 -8.34 0.26
N LEU A 15 -13.24 -9.49 0.90
CA LEU A 15 -14.09 -10.66 0.64
C LEU A 15 -15.55 -10.41 1.01
N GLN A 16 -15.79 -9.67 2.09
CA GLN A 16 -17.14 -9.30 2.51
C GLN A 16 -17.80 -8.31 1.55
N ALA A 17 -17.06 -7.29 1.10
CA ALA A 17 -17.60 -6.25 0.22
C ALA A 17 -17.90 -6.79 -1.19
N GLU A 18 -16.98 -7.56 -1.76
CA GLU A 18 -17.04 -7.95 -3.18
C GLU A 18 -17.80 -9.26 -3.42
N TYR A 19 -17.66 -10.22 -2.50
CA TYR A 19 -18.21 -11.57 -2.67
C TYR A 19 -19.19 -11.96 -1.59
N GLN A 20 -19.47 -11.08 -0.62
CA GLN A 20 -20.34 -11.35 0.53
C GLN A 20 -19.86 -12.57 1.35
N LEU A 21 -18.56 -12.86 1.30
CA LEU A 21 -17.92 -13.97 2.00
C LEU A 21 -17.35 -13.48 3.33
N ARG A 22 -17.82 -14.08 4.44
CA ARG A 22 -17.24 -13.84 5.75
C ARG A 22 -16.08 -14.80 5.97
N LEU A 23 -14.85 -14.28 6.04
CA LEU A 23 -13.70 -15.06 6.49
C LEU A 23 -13.76 -15.14 8.03
N LEU A 24 -13.74 -16.36 8.58
CA LEU A 24 -13.83 -16.70 10.00
C LEU A 24 -12.45 -17.10 10.56
N PRO A 25 -12.25 -17.04 11.90
CA PRO A 25 -11.03 -17.57 12.52
C PRO A 25 -10.74 -19.01 12.11
N GLY A 26 -9.48 -19.29 11.81
CA GLY A 26 -9.02 -20.60 11.33
C GLY A 26 -9.17 -20.82 9.82
N GLY A 27 -9.43 -19.76 9.03
CA GLY A 27 -9.44 -19.83 7.56
C GLY A 27 -10.72 -20.42 6.96
N ARG A 28 -11.77 -20.59 7.77
CA ARG A 28 -13.10 -21.01 7.30
C ARG A 28 -13.86 -19.82 6.72
N THR A 29 -14.81 -20.07 5.83
CA THR A 29 -15.67 -19.02 5.28
C THR A 29 -17.15 -19.30 5.52
N GLU A 30 -17.96 -18.25 5.50
CA GLU A 30 -19.42 -18.36 5.45
C GLU A 30 -19.93 -17.53 4.25
N PRO A 31 -20.64 -18.16 3.28
CA PRO A 31 -20.83 -19.61 3.10
C PRO A 31 -19.50 -20.39 2.99
N GLU A 32 -19.55 -21.68 3.27
CA GLU A 32 -18.37 -22.55 3.24
C GLU A 32 -17.80 -22.62 1.82
N ARG A 33 -16.50 -22.39 1.71
CA ARG A 33 -15.72 -22.45 0.48
C ARG A 33 -14.47 -23.27 0.72
N THR A 34 -14.05 -23.98 -0.31
CA THR A 34 -12.78 -24.68 -0.30
C THR A 34 -11.61 -23.67 -0.33
N PRO A 35 -10.43 -24.03 0.19
CA PRO A 35 -9.25 -23.17 0.09
C PRO A 35 -8.86 -22.80 -1.34
N ARG A 36 -9.18 -23.69 -2.30
CA ARG A 36 -8.95 -23.45 -3.73
C ARG A 36 -9.86 -22.34 -4.26
N GLU A 37 -11.17 -22.44 -4.02
CA GLU A 37 -12.13 -21.40 -4.41
C GLU A 37 -11.78 -20.06 -3.75
N LEU A 38 -11.36 -20.08 -2.48
CA LEU A 38 -10.92 -18.87 -1.80
C LEU A 38 -9.70 -18.24 -2.48
N GLY A 39 -8.74 -19.05 -2.93
CA GLY A 39 -7.61 -18.59 -3.73
C GLY A 39 -8.06 -17.95 -5.05
N ASP A 40 -9.02 -18.56 -5.74
CA ASP A 40 -9.57 -18.03 -6.98
C ASP A 40 -10.31 -16.70 -6.76
N TYR A 41 -11.08 -16.56 -5.67
CA TYR A 41 -11.71 -15.29 -5.30
C TYR A 41 -10.68 -14.20 -5.03
N ILE A 42 -9.62 -14.49 -4.27
CA ILE A 42 -8.57 -13.52 -3.98
C ILE A 42 -7.84 -13.08 -5.25
N ALA A 43 -7.59 -14.01 -6.17
CA ALA A 43 -6.93 -13.72 -7.45
C ALA A 43 -7.76 -12.79 -8.36
N HIS A 44 -9.08 -12.81 -8.22
CA HIS A 44 -10.00 -12.00 -9.03
C HIS A 44 -10.57 -10.79 -8.29
N LEU A 45 -10.03 -10.45 -7.11
CA LEU A 45 -10.46 -9.27 -6.37
C LEU A 45 -10.23 -8.00 -7.22
N PRO A 46 -11.24 -7.12 -7.32
CA PRO A 46 -11.13 -5.91 -8.11
C PRO A 46 -10.03 -5.01 -7.57
N HIS A 47 -9.34 -4.32 -8.48
CA HIS A 47 -8.36 -3.30 -8.13
C HIS A 47 -9.00 -2.18 -7.31
N GLY A 48 -8.27 -1.64 -6.35
CA GLY A 48 -8.78 -0.63 -5.43
C GLY A 48 -9.60 -1.19 -4.25
N CYS A 49 -9.75 -2.51 -4.13
CA CYS A 49 -10.36 -3.08 -2.93
C CYS A 49 -9.42 -2.96 -1.71
N ALA A 50 -9.97 -3.10 -0.50
CA ALA A 50 -9.25 -2.88 0.76
C ALA A 50 -7.93 -3.68 0.87
N LEU A 51 -7.93 -4.95 0.45
CA LEU A 51 -6.73 -5.80 0.40
C LEU A 51 -5.62 -5.17 -0.45
N TRP A 52 -5.94 -4.69 -1.65
CA TRP A 52 -4.93 -4.11 -2.54
C TRP A 52 -4.47 -2.73 -2.07
N ILE A 53 -5.36 -1.93 -1.47
CA ILE A 53 -4.98 -0.68 -0.81
C ILE A 53 -3.95 -0.94 0.30
N ASP A 54 -4.21 -1.95 1.15
CA ASP A 54 -3.34 -2.30 2.28
C ASP A 54 -2.04 -2.99 1.83
N THR A 55 -2.06 -3.70 0.69
CA THR A 55 -0.87 -4.30 0.07
C THR A 55 -0.04 -3.29 -0.71
N GLY A 56 -0.67 -2.22 -1.22
CA GLY A 56 -0.04 -1.21 -2.07
C GLY A 56 0.25 -1.69 -3.49
N GLY A 57 1.04 -0.90 -4.22
CA GLY A 57 1.41 -1.16 -5.62
C GLY A 57 0.33 -0.76 -6.63
N VAL A 58 0.47 -1.26 -7.87
CA VAL A 58 -0.44 -0.97 -8.98
C VAL A 58 -1.91 -1.33 -8.71
N PRO A 59 -2.26 -2.51 -8.13
CA PRO A 59 -3.66 -2.88 -7.93
C PRO A 59 -4.33 -2.12 -6.80
N ALA A 60 -3.60 -1.30 -6.03
CA ALA A 60 -4.14 -0.49 -4.94
C ALA A 60 -5.07 0.62 -5.42
N LEU A 61 -4.97 1.03 -6.70
CA LEU A 61 -5.85 2.01 -7.30
C LEU A 61 -6.87 1.32 -8.20
N SER A 62 -8.14 1.75 -8.11
CA SER A 62 -9.15 1.37 -9.08
C SER A 62 -8.80 1.89 -10.48
N ALA A 63 -9.48 1.36 -11.51
CA ALA A 63 -9.26 1.82 -12.88
C ALA A 63 -9.58 3.33 -13.04
N GLU A 64 -10.64 3.80 -12.40
CA GLU A 64 -11.07 5.20 -12.38
C GLU A 64 -10.02 6.08 -11.69
N ALA A 65 -9.47 5.62 -10.57
CA ALA A 65 -8.41 6.34 -9.88
C ALA A 65 -7.13 6.43 -10.72
N HIS A 66 -6.77 5.37 -11.46
CA HIS A 66 -5.65 5.40 -12.41
C HIS A 66 -5.89 6.42 -13.54
N LEU A 67 -7.09 6.42 -14.12
CA LEU A 67 -7.45 7.34 -15.21
C LEU A 67 -7.47 8.79 -14.74
N LEU A 68 -8.10 9.07 -13.59
CA LEU A 68 -8.17 10.41 -13.02
C LEU A 68 -6.77 10.94 -12.70
N ARG A 69 -5.91 10.10 -12.14
CA ARG A 69 -4.51 10.43 -11.86
C ARG A 69 -3.75 10.85 -13.12
N GLU A 70 -3.92 10.13 -14.23
CA GLU A 70 -3.31 10.51 -15.50
C GLU A 70 -3.93 11.79 -16.07
N ALA A 71 -5.25 11.95 -15.97
CA ALA A 71 -5.94 13.15 -16.45
C ALA A 71 -5.48 14.41 -15.72
N VAL A 72 -5.40 14.38 -14.39
CA VAL A 72 -4.91 15.51 -13.57
C VAL A 72 -3.49 15.88 -13.99
N TYR A 73 -2.59 14.91 -14.09
CA TYR A 73 -1.21 15.17 -14.53
C TYR A 73 -1.15 15.82 -15.92
N ARG A 74 -1.97 15.36 -16.88
CA ARG A 74 -2.01 15.95 -18.23
C ARG A 74 -2.51 17.39 -18.22
N LEU A 75 -3.50 17.69 -17.37
CA LEU A 75 -4.02 19.05 -17.22
C LEU A 75 -2.98 19.98 -16.59
N GLU A 76 -2.27 19.53 -15.57
CA GLU A 76 -1.17 20.30 -14.95
C GLU A 76 -0.04 20.60 -15.95
N VAL A 77 0.34 19.59 -16.75
CA VAL A 77 1.37 19.75 -17.80
C VAL A 77 0.91 20.73 -18.88
N LEU A 78 -0.36 20.65 -19.29
CA LEU A 78 -0.93 21.56 -20.27
C LEU A 78 -0.89 23.00 -19.75
N ASP A 79 -1.35 23.22 -18.51
CA ASP A 79 -1.35 24.54 -17.85
C ASP A 79 0.07 25.12 -17.75
N TRP A 80 1.04 24.29 -17.36
CA TRP A 80 2.46 24.67 -17.32
C TRP A 80 2.98 25.10 -18.70
N HIS A 81 2.63 24.37 -19.76
CA HIS A 81 3.01 24.74 -21.12
C HIS A 81 2.37 26.05 -21.56
N THR A 82 1.08 26.25 -21.31
CA THR A 82 0.36 27.48 -21.70
C THR A 82 0.75 28.70 -20.86
N GLY A 83 1.16 28.49 -19.60
CA GLY A 83 1.65 29.52 -18.68
C GLY A 83 3.09 29.99 -18.95
N GLY A 84 3.70 29.55 -20.05
CA GLY A 84 5.04 29.97 -20.47
C GLY A 84 6.19 29.08 -19.98
N SER A 85 5.88 27.91 -19.40
CA SER A 85 6.87 26.89 -19.01
C SER A 85 7.96 27.39 -18.05
N ASN A 86 7.72 28.50 -17.36
CA ASN A 86 8.63 29.09 -16.39
C ASN A 86 8.37 28.45 -15.02
N GLY A 87 9.16 27.44 -14.67
CA GLY A 87 9.08 26.76 -13.39
C GLY A 87 9.34 25.26 -13.50
N PRO A 88 9.37 24.54 -12.37
CA PRO A 88 9.52 23.09 -12.40
C PRO A 88 8.32 22.45 -13.10
N GLN A 89 8.60 21.58 -14.07
CA GLN A 89 7.57 20.79 -14.73
C GLN A 89 6.80 19.97 -13.68
N PRO A 90 5.45 19.90 -13.78
CA PRO A 90 4.65 19.05 -12.92
C PRO A 90 5.19 17.62 -12.90
N LYS A 91 5.17 17.00 -11.72
CA LYS A 91 5.58 15.61 -11.56
C LYS A 91 4.38 14.71 -11.64
N ARG A 92 4.54 13.55 -12.27
CA ARG A 92 3.50 12.54 -12.28
C ARG A 92 3.23 12.09 -10.84
N ILE A 93 1.96 12.08 -10.45
CA ILE A 93 1.53 11.55 -9.17
C ILE A 93 2.06 10.11 -9.04
N GLU A 94 2.74 9.80 -7.96
CA GLU A 94 3.33 8.47 -7.75
C GLU A 94 2.25 7.42 -7.46
N LEU A 95 2.55 6.17 -7.75
CA LEU A 95 1.69 5.06 -7.34
C LEU A 95 1.85 4.79 -5.85
N PRO A 96 0.82 4.23 -5.19
CA PRO A 96 0.98 3.72 -3.84
C PRO A 96 2.15 2.75 -3.76
N GLU A 97 3.07 3.00 -2.84
CA GLU A 97 4.22 2.13 -2.63
C GLU A 97 3.74 0.74 -2.18
N PRO A 98 4.32 -0.36 -2.69
CA PRO A 98 4.06 -1.68 -2.16
C PRO A 98 4.42 -1.78 -0.67
N ALA A 99 3.55 -2.40 0.13
CA ALA A 99 3.69 -2.48 1.59
C ALA A 99 5.00 -3.16 2.03
N HIS A 100 5.52 -4.10 1.23
CA HIS A 100 6.79 -4.77 1.54
C HIS A 100 7.99 -3.82 1.37
N GLU A 101 7.96 -2.96 0.35
CA GLU A 101 8.99 -1.92 0.16
C GLU A 101 8.90 -0.86 1.26
N ALA A 102 7.69 -0.44 1.62
CA ALA A 102 7.46 0.52 2.69
C ALA A 102 7.99 -0.02 4.04
N ARG A 103 7.72 -1.30 4.35
CA ARG A 103 8.25 -1.97 5.54
C ARG A 103 9.78 -2.09 5.51
N ALA A 104 10.37 -2.39 4.36
CA ALA A 104 11.83 -2.45 4.22
C ALA A 104 12.47 -1.08 4.47
N ARG A 105 11.91 0.00 3.92
CA ARG A 105 12.38 1.37 4.20
C ARG A 105 12.26 1.73 5.67
N GLN A 106 11.12 1.42 6.30
CA GLN A 106 10.90 1.67 7.73
C GLN A 106 11.91 0.90 8.60
N ALA A 107 12.21 -0.36 8.28
CA ALA A 107 13.21 -1.14 9.00
C ALA A 107 14.61 -0.51 8.93
N VAL A 108 15.02 -0.04 7.75
CA VAL A 108 16.29 0.67 7.57
C VAL A 108 16.33 1.98 8.36
N MET A 109 15.25 2.75 8.34
CA MET A 109 15.15 4.00 9.11
C MET A 109 15.16 3.74 10.62
N ALA A 110 14.45 2.71 11.08
CA ALA A 110 14.45 2.30 12.48
C ALA A 110 15.87 1.89 12.94
N GLU A 111 16.61 1.15 12.12
CA GLU A 111 17.98 0.76 12.46
C GLU A 111 18.93 1.97 12.51
N LYS A 112 18.79 2.92 11.57
CA LYS A 112 19.52 4.19 11.62
C LYS A 112 19.19 4.98 12.89
N ALA A 113 17.92 5.07 13.27
CA ALA A 113 17.47 5.73 14.48
C ALA A 113 18.04 5.05 15.74
N ARG A 114 18.06 3.72 15.80
CA ARG A 114 18.67 2.97 16.91
C ARG A 114 20.17 3.25 17.04
N LYS A 115 20.90 3.27 15.92
CA LYS A 115 22.35 3.59 15.91
C LYS A 115 22.62 5.03 16.35
N HIS A 116 21.79 5.97 15.91
CA HIS A 116 21.89 7.36 16.32
C HIS A 116 21.65 7.51 17.83
N ALA A 117 20.56 6.95 18.36
CA ALA A 117 20.25 6.98 19.78
C ALA A 117 21.34 6.31 20.65
N ALA A 118 21.96 5.23 20.16
CA ALA A 118 23.08 4.59 20.84
C ALA A 118 24.33 5.49 20.88
N ARG A 119 24.61 6.24 19.81
CA ARG A 119 25.72 7.21 19.76
C ARG A 119 25.47 8.38 20.70
N ASP A 120 24.24 8.90 20.76
CA ASP A 120 23.88 10.00 21.65
C ASP A 120 24.02 9.59 23.12
N ARG A 121 23.60 8.37 23.47
CA ARG A 121 23.79 7.81 24.83
C ARG A 121 25.26 7.68 25.22
N ARG A 122 26.14 7.31 24.28
CA ARG A 122 27.59 7.25 24.55
C ARG A 122 28.21 8.62 24.76
N ARG A 123 27.72 9.64 24.06
CA ARG A 123 28.19 11.04 24.21
C ARG A 123 27.72 11.70 25.50
N SER A 124 26.59 11.27 26.04
CA SER A 124 25.97 11.84 27.25
C SER A 124 26.39 11.16 28.54
N GLN A 125 27.15 10.06 28.48
CA GLN A 125 27.81 9.48 29.66
C GLN A 125 29.10 10.25 29.95
N PRO A 126 29.23 10.93 31.11
CA PRO A 126 30.46 11.61 31.48
C PRO A 126 31.52 10.55 31.79
N THR A 127 32.64 10.61 31.08
CA THR A 127 33.87 9.88 31.41
C THR A 127 34.26 10.20 32.85
N THR A 128 34.13 9.20 33.73
CA THR A 128 34.78 9.17 35.06
C THR A 128 36.18 8.60 34.87
#